data_AF-A0A7C1A9B7-F1
#
_entry.id   AF-A0A7C1A9B7-F1
#
_cell.length_a   1.000
_cell.length_b   1.000
_cell.length_c   1.000
_cell.angle_alpha   90.00
_cell.angle_beta   90.00
_cell.angle_gamma   90.00
#
_symmetry.space_group_name_H-M   'P 1'
#
loop_
_entity.id
_entity.type
_entity.pdbx_description
1 polymer ?
#
loop_
_entity_poly.entity_id
_entity_poly.type
_entity_poly.pdbx_seq_one_letter_code
_entity_poly.pdbx_strand_id
1 'polypeptide(L)'
;MLATYHKLRRRGTVDFPILGVAAAIRLDHEGTCTAARIVLGAVASAPLRVPDAEEALVGRPFGPGPIAEAAEAARKLARPLHNTDLTSRYRKRMVPVFVRRALEELTEHSSSCVSNPRRQATTHARTDRGEADS
;
A
#
# COMPACT_ATOMS: atom_id res chain seq x y z
N MET A 1 12.44 8.64 -7.25
CA MET A 1 11.00 8.29 -7.22
C MET A 1 10.90 6.94 -6.54
N LEU A 2 10.09 6.83 -5.50
CA LEU A 2 9.94 5.64 -4.66
C LEU A 2 8.57 5.03 -4.89
N ALA A 3 8.47 3.71 -4.83
CA ALA A 3 7.20 3.00 -5.00
C ALA A 3 7.17 1.73 -4.15
N THR A 4 5.99 1.40 -3.64
CA THR A 4 5.72 0.17 -2.89
C THR A 4 4.33 -0.37 -3.23
N TYR A 5 4.14 -1.66 -2.97
CA TYR A 5 2.86 -2.33 -3.13
C TYR A 5 2.57 -3.25 -1.95
N HIS A 6 1.47 -3.01 -1.27
CA HIS A 6 0.97 -3.83 -0.17
C HIS A 6 -0.24 -4.65 -0.59
N LYS A 7 -0.21 -5.95 -0.31
CA LYS A 7 -1.32 -6.88 -0.56
C LYS A 7 -1.80 -7.49 0.75
N LEU A 8 -3.05 -7.18 1.12
CA LEU A 8 -3.78 -7.89 2.17
C LEU A 8 -4.42 -9.15 1.58
N ARG A 9 -4.17 -10.28 2.22
CA ARG A 9 -4.69 -11.61 1.88
C ARG A 9 -5.12 -12.34 3.15
N ARG A 10 -6.03 -13.30 3.05
CA ARG A 10 -6.56 -14.02 4.22
C ARG A 10 -5.61 -15.11 4.63
N ARG A 11 -5.05 -15.82 3.64
CA ARG A 11 -4.06 -16.87 3.83
C ARG A 11 -2.69 -16.40 3.36
N GLY A 12 -1.62 -16.89 4.00
CA GLY A 12 -0.24 -16.60 3.58
C GLY A 12 0.16 -17.23 2.24
N THR A 13 -0.67 -18.13 1.71
CA THR A 13 -0.48 -18.83 0.43
C THR A 13 -1.13 -18.08 -0.74
N VAL A 14 -1.22 -18.71 -1.92
CA VAL A 14 -1.93 -18.14 -3.08
C VAL A 14 -3.40 -17.89 -2.70
N ASP A 15 -3.78 -16.62 -2.70
CA ASP A 15 -5.10 -16.15 -2.29
C ASP A 15 -5.47 -14.85 -3.02
N PHE A 16 -6.77 -14.62 -3.17
CA PHE A 16 -7.30 -13.40 -3.76
C PHE A 16 -7.05 -12.21 -2.83
N PRO A 17 -6.61 -11.05 -3.36
CA PRO A 17 -6.43 -9.86 -2.54
C PRO A 17 -7.76 -9.43 -1.93
N ILE A 18 -7.74 -9.12 -0.63
CA ILE A 18 -8.83 -8.48 0.09
C ILE A 18 -8.71 -6.96 0.03
N LEU A 19 -7.47 -6.47 -0.08
CA LEU A 19 -7.10 -5.08 -0.31
C LEU A 19 -5.72 -5.07 -0.96
N GLY A 20 -5.55 -4.24 -1.98
CA GLY A 20 -4.24 -3.88 -2.53
C GLY A 20 -4.03 -2.38 -2.41
N VAL A 21 -2.82 -1.95 -2.10
CA VAL A 21 -2.42 -0.54 -2.13
C VAL A 21 -1.12 -0.43 -2.91
N ALA A 22 -1.15 0.28 -4.04
CA ALA A 22 0.04 0.72 -4.73
C ALA A 22 0.25 2.21 -4.44
N ALA A 23 1.43 2.57 -3.97
CA ALA A 23 1.80 3.95 -3.70
C ALA A 23 3.13 4.27 -4.39
N ALA A 24 3.20 5.42 -5.05
CA ALA A 24 4.43 5.93 -5.62
C ALA A 24 4.53 7.43 -5.32
N ILE A 25 5.70 7.87 -4.84
CA ILE A 25 5.96 9.26 -4.49
C ILE A 25 7.27 9.76 -5.09
N ARG A 26 7.37 11.06 -5.25
CA ARG A 26 8.61 11.78 -5.56
C ARG A 26 8.79 12.84 -4.51
N LEU A 27 9.91 12.79 -3.81
CA LEU A 27 10.32 13.82 -2.87
C LEU A 27 11.41 14.67 -3.52
N ASP A 28 11.48 15.95 -3.18
CA ASP A 28 12.64 16.79 -3.47
C ASP A 28 13.72 16.65 -2.40
N HIS A 29 14.78 17.46 -2.53
CA HIS A 29 15.91 17.48 -1.60
C HIS A 29 15.55 17.97 -0.17
N GLU A 30 14.44 18.67 -0.01
CA GLU A 30 13.95 19.17 1.30
C GLU A 30 12.96 18.18 1.93
N GLY A 31 12.64 17.07 1.25
CA GLY A 31 11.67 16.08 1.71
C GLY A 31 10.21 16.46 1.42
N THR A 32 9.98 17.46 0.57
CA THR A 32 8.64 17.85 0.12
C THR A 32 8.19 16.94 -1.03
N CYS A 33 6.94 16.48 -0.96
CA CYS A 33 6.38 15.63 -2.01
C CYS A 33 6.04 16.45 -3.25
N THR A 34 6.72 16.18 -4.37
CA THR A 34 6.50 16.86 -5.66
C THR A 34 5.54 16.11 -6.57
N ALA A 35 5.35 14.80 -6.34
CA ALA A 35 4.36 14.00 -7.06
C ALA A 35 3.96 12.78 -6.22
N ALA A 36 2.67 12.45 -6.20
CA ALA A 36 2.15 11.25 -5.58
C ALA A 36 1.19 10.53 -6.53
N ARG A 37 1.18 9.19 -6.46
CA ARG A 37 0.20 8.33 -7.11
C ARG A 37 -0.23 7.24 -6.14
N ILE A 38 -1.53 7.13 -5.88
CA ILE A 38 -2.09 6.13 -4.96
C ILE A 38 -3.23 5.40 -5.66
N VAL A 39 -3.14 4.07 -5.69
CA VAL A 39 -4.14 3.18 -6.29
C VAL A 39 -4.54 2.10 -5.31
N LEU A 40 -5.86 1.92 -5.14
CA LEU A 40 -6.45 0.87 -4.33
C LEU A 40 -6.95 -0.27 -5.22
N GLY A 41 -6.72 -1.51 -4.80
CA GLY A 41 -7.23 -2.72 -5.43
C GLY A 41 -8.14 -3.51 -4.49
N ALA A 42 -9.01 -4.36 -5.05
CA ALA A 42 -9.92 -5.26 -4.32
C ALA A 42 -10.94 -4.59 -3.37
N VAL A 43 -11.05 -3.26 -3.40
CA VAL A 43 -12.00 -2.47 -2.61
C VAL A 43 -13.06 -1.75 -3.44
N ALA A 44 -13.20 -2.16 -4.70
CA ALA A 44 -14.24 -1.76 -5.65
C ALA A 44 -14.29 -2.77 -6.82
N SER A 45 -15.17 -2.53 -7.80
CA SER A 45 -15.29 -3.34 -9.03
C SER A 45 -14.05 -3.26 -9.94
N ALA A 46 -13.22 -2.23 -9.80
CA ALA A 46 -11.98 -2.03 -10.54
C ALA A 46 -10.91 -1.35 -9.65
N PRO A 47 -9.62 -1.35 -10.03
CA PRO A 47 -8.62 -0.55 -9.36
C PRO A 47 -9.00 0.94 -9.35
N LEU A 48 -8.89 1.58 -8.19
CA LEU A 48 -9.27 2.98 -7.99
C LEU A 48 -8.04 3.82 -7.70
N ARG A 49 -7.73 4.77 -8.58
CA ARG A 49 -6.83 5.87 -8.25
C ARG A 49 -7.51 6.81 -7.24
N VAL A 50 -6.73 7.38 -6.32
CA VAL A 50 -7.24 8.27 -5.26
C VAL A 50 -6.63 9.67 -5.39
N PRO A 51 -7.15 10.54 -6.29
CA PRO A 51 -6.62 11.90 -6.49
C PRO A 51 -6.57 12.73 -5.19
N ASP A 52 -7.64 12.69 -4.39
CA ASP A 52 -7.70 13.41 -3.10
C ASP A 52 -6.56 13.03 -2.15
N ALA A 53 -6.12 11.76 -2.18
CA ALA A 53 -5.00 11.31 -1.37
C ALA A 53 -3.65 11.73 -1.95
N GLU A 54 -3.55 11.89 -3.27
CA GLU A 54 -2.37 12.45 -3.93
C GLU A 54 -2.24 13.94 -3.62
N GLU A 55 -3.33 14.70 -3.70
CA GLU A 55 -3.40 16.13 -3.36
C GLU A 55 -3.07 16.39 -1.90
N ALA A 56 -3.49 15.51 -0.98
CA ALA A 56 -3.14 15.63 0.44
C ALA A 56 -1.62 15.53 0.70
N LEU A 57 -0.84 14.96 -0.22
CA LEU A 57 0.61 14.79 -0.09
C LEU A 57 1.39 15.84 -0.88
N VAL A 58 0.99 16.16 -2.10
CA VAL A 58 1.75 17.03 -3.01
C VAL A 58 1.88 18.45 -2.45
N GLY A 59 3.08 19.02 -2.55
CA GLY A 59 3.41 20.36 -2.08
C GLY A 59 3.63 20.47 -0.57
N ARG A 60 3.61 19.35 0.16
CA ARG A 60 3.78 19.32 1.63
C ARG A 60 5.00 18.49 2.04
N PRO A 61 5.64 18.83 3.17
CA PRO A 61 6.67 17.97 3.77
C PRO A 61 6.11 16.57 4.02
N PHE A 62 6.78 15.54 3.52
CA PHE A 62 6.28 14.16 3.65
C PHE A 62 6.39 13.69 5.11
N GLY A 63 5.26 13.34 5.73
CA GLY A 63 5.24 13.00 7.15
C GLY A 63 3.87 12.58 7.70
N PRO A 64 3.76 12.35 9.02
CA PRO A 64 2.58 11.71 9.63
C PRO A 64 1.25 12.41 9.37
N GLY A 65 1.22 13.75 9.36
CA GLY A 65 0.01 14.54 9.10
C GLY A 65 -0.54 14.32 7.69
N PRO A 66 0.21 14.70 6.63
CA PRO A 66 -0.18 14.44 5.24
C PRO A 66 -0.53 12.97 4.95
N ILE A 67 0.22 12.03 5.55
CA ILE A 67 -0.04 10.59 5.43
C ILE A 67 -1.41 10.21 6.02
N ALA A 68 -1.75 10.73 7.20
CA ALA A 68 -3.04 10.46 7.84
C ALA A 68 -4.22 11.01 7.01
N GLU A 69 -4.06 12.21 6.45
CA GLU A 69 -5.07 12.82 5.57
C GLU A 69 -5.26 12.02 4.27
N ALA A 70 -4.15 11.59 3.64
CA ALA A 70 -4.18 10.75 2.45
C ALA A 70 -4.86 9.38 2.72
N ALA A 71 -4.56 8.77 3.87
CA ALA A 71 -5.19 7.52 4.30
C ALA A 71 -6.70 7.65 4.49
N GLU A 72 -7.16 8.78 5.04
CA GLU A 72 -8.59 9.05 5.22
C GLU A 72 -9.30 9.34 3.89
N ALA A 73 -8.66 10.08 2.97
CA ALA A 73 -9.17 10.29 1.62
C ALA A 73 -9.36 8.96 0.87
N ALA A 74 -8.38 8.05 0.96
CA ALA A 74 -8.49 6.70 0.40
C ALA A 74 -9.65 5.90 0.99
N ARG A 75 -9.89 6.01 2.31
CA ARG A 75 -11.03 5.36 2.99
C ARG A 75 -12.36 5.87 2.44
N LYS A 76 -12.48 7.17 2.18
CA LYS A 76 -13.71 7.80 1.65
C LYS A 76 -14.05 7.30 0.26
N LEU A 77 -13.07 6.96 -0.57
CA LEU A 77 -13.30 6.44 -1.92
C LEU A 77 -13.63 4.94 -1.94
N ALA A 78 -13.11 4.15 -1.01
CA ALA A 78 -13.32 2.70 -0.98
C ALA A 78 -14.81 2.30 -0.89
N ARG A 79 -15.23 1.37 -1.78
CA ARG A 79 -16.60 0.81 -1.86
C ARG A 79 -16.54 -0.73 -1.98
N PRO A 80 -16.11 -1.47 -0.93
CA PRO A 80 -15.98 -2.92 -1.02
C PRO A 80 -17.35 -3.61 -1.18
N LEU A 81 -17.49 -4.45 -2.20
CA LEU A 81 -18.68 -5.27 -2.44
C LEU A 81 -18.81 -6.37 -1.39
N HIS A 82 -20.03 -6.72 -0.96
CA HIS A 82 -20.24 -7.76 0.06
C HIS A 82 -20.19 -9.18 -0.54
N ASN A 83 -19.02 -9.60 -1.03
CA ASN A 83 -18.83 -10.82 -1.82
C ASN A 83 -17.71 -11.73 -1.28
N THR A 84 -17.25 -11.50 -0.06
CA THR A 84 -16.20 -12.28 0.60
C THR A 84 -16.60 -12.55 2.05
N ASP A 85 -16.01 -13.56 2.67
CA ASP A 85 -16.19 -13.89 4.09
C ASP A 85 -15.79 -12.74 5.05
N LEU A 86 -15.10 -11.71 4.54
CA LEU A 86 -14.84 -10.47 5.26
C LEU A 86 -15.86 -9.39 4.92
N THR A 87 -16.44 -8.82 5.98
CA THR A 87 -17.42 -7.73 5.86
C THR A 87 -16.83 -6.53 5.12
N SER A 88 -17.67 -5.85 4.33
CA SER A 88 -17.28 -4.61 3.64
C SER A 88 -16.82 -3.53 4.63
N ARG A 89 -17.40 -3.51 5.84
CA ARG A 89 -17.00 -2.61 6.94
C ARG A 89 -15.58 -2.90 7.43
N TYR A 90 -15.19 -4.17 7.56
CA TYR A 90 -13.81 -4.54 7.90
C TYR A 90 -12.84 -4.06 6.82
N ARG A 91 -13.10 -4.40 5.56
CA ARG A 91 -12.23 -3.98 4.44
C ARG A 91 -12.08 -2.46 4.37
N LYS A 92 -13.18 -1.70 4.50
CA LYS A 92 -13.13 -0.24 4.50
C LYS A 92 -12.31 0.32 5.67
N ARG A 93 -12.36 -0.31 6.86
CA ARG A 93 -11.51 0.07 8.01
C ARG A 93 -10.03 -0.23 7.81
N MET A 94 -9.70 -1.25 7.02
CA MET A 94 -8.31 -1.63 6.74
C MET A 94 -7.62 -0.73 5.71
N VAL A 95 -8.38 -0.04 4.85
CA VAL A 95 -7.84 0.89 3.85
C VAL A 95 -6.86 1.91 4.44
N PRO A 96 -7.25 2.74 5.45
CA PRO A 96 -6.33 3.74 5.98
C PRO A 96 -5.09 3.11 6.64
N VAL A 97 -5.23 1.93 7.26
CA VAL A 97 -4.11 1.22 7.88
C VAL A 97 -3.06 0.82 6.84
N PHE A 98 -3.51 0.26 5.72
CA PHE A 98 -2.61 -0.20 4.65
C PHE A 98 -2.03 0.96 3.84
N VAL A 99 -2.80 2.02 3.60
CA VAL A 99 -2.29 3.23 2.95
C VAL A 99 -1.22 3.89 3.80
N ARG A 100 -1.47 4.04 5.12
CA ARG A 100 -0.47 4.58 6.04
C ARG A 100 0.81 3.76 6.04
N ARG A 101 0.72 2.43 6.20
CA ARG A 101 1.90 1.53 6.17
C ARG A 101 2.68 1.63 4.88
N ALA A 102 2.00 1.66 3.73
CA ALA A 102 2.64 1.82 2.43
C ALA A 102 3.38 3.16 2.32
N LEU A 103 2.80 4.24 2.82
CA LEU A 103 3.43 5.57 2.79
C LEU A 103 4.58 5.69 3.80
N GLU A 104 4.43 5.13 5.01
CA GLU A 104 5.48 5.09 6.03
C GLU A 104 6.71 4.31 5.54
N GLU A 105 6.51 3.18 4.86
CA GLU A 105 7.59 2.42 4.25
C GLU A 105 8.38 3.24 3.23
N LEU A 106 7.72 4.11 2.45
CA LEU A 106 8.40 4.99 1.50
C LEU A 106 9.28 6.04 2.19
N THR A 107 8.95 6.44 3.42
CA THR A 107 9.81 7.30 4.25
C THR A 107 11.11 6.57 4.62
N GLU A 108 11.02 5.32 5.05
CA GLU A 108 12.20 4.52 5.45
C GLU A 108 13.17 4.31 4.27
N HIS A 109 12.64 4.07 3.08
CA HIS A 109 13.45 3.94 1.86
C HIS A 109 14.10 5.26 1.43
N SER A 110 13.49 6.40 1.75
CA SER A 110 14.08 7.73 1.49
C SER A 110 15.31 7.98 2.37
N SER A 111 15.29 7.52 3.62
CA SER A 111 16.43 7.60 4.52
C SER A 111 17.53 6.61 4.16
N SER A 112 17.15 5.40 3.71
CA SER A 112 18.11 4.37 3.27
C SER A 112 18.81 4.70 1.95
N CYS A 113 18.22 5.47 1.03
CA CYS A 113 18.91 5.81 -0.21
C CYS A 113 20.03 6.86 -0.04
N VAL A 114 20.04 7.60 1.07
CA VAL A 114 21.17 8.48 1.45
C VAL A 114 22.30 7.67 2.11
N SER A 115 22.01 6.49 2.66
CA SER A 115 23.00 5.61 3.28
C SER A 115 22.74 4.14 2.93
N ASN A 116 23.45 3.67 1.89
CA ASN A 116 23.82 2.27 1.60
C ASN A 116 23.36 1.74 0.22
N PRO A 117 24.29 1.45 -0.72
CA PRO A 117 23.99 0.70 -1.92
C PRO A 117 24.16 -0.79 -1.64
N ARG A 118 23.08 -1.55 -1.84
CA ARG A 118 22.93 -3.02 -1.76
C ARG A 118 22.43 -3.54 -0.41
N ARG A 119 21.21 -4.08 -0.44
CA ARG A 119 20.75 -5.40 0.06
C ARG A 119 19.35 -5.30 0.70
N GLN A 120 18.38 -6.18 0.45
CA GLN A 120 18.28 -7.30 -0.48
C GLN A 120 16.85 -7.85 -0.48
N ALA A 121 16.36 -8.19 -1.67
CA ALA A 121 15.72 -9.45 -2.02
C ALA A 121 14.63 -10.03 -1.08
N THR A 122 13.38 -9.86 -1.52
CA THR A 122 12.27 -10.77 -1.19
C THR A 122 12.52 -12.16 -1.79
N THR A 123 13.18 -13.03 -1.04
CA THR A 123 13.21 -14.48 -1.34
C THR A 123 11.89 -15.10 -0.86
N HIS A 124 10.97 -15.36 -1.80
CA HIS A 124 9.86 -16.29 -1.56
C HIS A 124 10.43 -17.72 -1.48
N ALA A 125 10.48 -18.26 -0.25
CA ALA A 125 10.83 -19.66 -0.02
C ALA A 125 9.75 -20.59 -0.61
N ARG A 126 10.24 -21.59 -1.34
CA ARG A 126 9.55 -22.66 -2.06
C ARG A 126 8.51 -23.40 -1.21
N THR A 127 7.36 -23.68 -1.82
CA THR A 127 6.47 -24.78 -1.43
C THR A 127 7.09 -26.07 -1.95
N ASP A 128 7.45 -27.00 -1.07
CA ASP A 128 7.73 -28.38 -1.45
C ASP A 128 6.44 -29.19 -1.29
N ARG A 129 5.99 -29.78 -2.42
CA ARG A 129 4.99 -30.83 -2.48
C ARG A 129 5.77 -32.14 -2.46
N GLY A 130 5.53 -32.98 -1.47
CA GLY A 130 6.00 -34.37 -1.42
C GLY A 130 4.83 -35.29 -1.11
N GLU A 131 4.43 -36.06 -2.11
CA GLU A 131 3.42 -37.11 -2.13
C GLU A 131 4.11 -38.48 -1.98
N ALA A 132 3.55 -39.38 -1.17
CA ALA A 132 3.67 -40.86 -1.18
C ALA A 132 3.19 -41.36 0.21
N ASP A 133 2.00 -41.93 0.34
CA ASP A 133 1.66 -43.32 0.03
C ASP A 133 2.40 -44.32 0.92
N SER A 134 1.72 -44.79 1.98
CA SER A 134 1.86 -46.08 2.67
C SER A 134 0.76 -46.21 3.74
#